data_AF-A0A968TJT0-F1
#
_entry.id   AF-A0A968TJT0-F1
#
_cell.length_a   1.000
_cell.length_b   1.000
_cell.length_c   1.000
_cell.angle_alpha   90.00
_cell.angle_beta   90.00
_cell.angle_gamma   90.00
#
_symmetry.space_group_name_H-M   'P 1'
#
loop_
_entity.id
_entity.type
_entity.pdbx_description
1 polymer ?
#
loop_
_entity_poly.entity_id
_entity_poly.type
_entity_poly.pdbx_seq_one_letter_code
_entity_poly.pdbx_strand_id
1 'polypeptide(L)' 'MLQFSGEKDPKVPVAHGRYLDRLGRELGANVTYIEIKNSGHGLKLAGDADGGLSLTQEEFEKICIEHILKWIAR' A
#
# COMPACT_ATOMS: atom_id res chain seq x y z
N MET A 1 13.07 3.10 -1.46
CA MET A 1 11.91 2.42 -2.06
C MET A 1 10.66 2.78 -1.27
N LEU A 2 9.59 3.18 -1.96
CA LEU A 2 8.26 3.35 -1.36
C LEU A 2 7.38 2.18 -1.78
N GLN A 3 6.70 1.55 -0.82
CA GLN A 3 5.86 0.38 -1.06
C GLN A 3 4.51 0.56 -0.37
N PHE A 4 3.44 0.26 -1.11
CA PHE A 4 2.09 0.19 -0.59
C PHE A 4 1.60 -1.26 -0.60
N SER A 5 0.80 -1.65 0.38
CA SER A 5 0.15 -2.95 0.40
C SER A 5 -1.26 -2.83 0.96
N GLY A 6 -2.22 -3.47 0.30
CA GLY A 6 -3.59 -3.53 0.78
C GLY A 6 -3.72 -4.58 1.88
N GLU A 7 -4.31 -4.19 3.02
CA GLU A 7 -4.50 -5.08 4.17
C GLU A 7 -5.31 -6.33 3.81
N LYS A 8 -6.30 -6.17 2.94
CA LYS A 8 -7.26 -7.22 2.55
C LYS A 8 -7.09 -7.67 1.12
N ASP A 9 -5.89 -7.47 0.55
CA ASP A 9 -5.58 -7.95 -0.80
C ASP A 9 -5.71 -9.48 -0.87
N PRO A 10 -6.70 -10.01 -1.63
CA PRO A 10 -6.95 -11.45 -1.70
C PRO A 10 -5.97 -12.19 -2.62
N LYS A 11 -5.20 -11.46 -3.44
CA LYS A 11 -4.26 -12.03 -4.43
C LYS A 11 -2.83 -11.99 -3.91
N VAL A 12 -2.46 -10.93 -3.21
CA VAL A 12 -1.12 -10.75 -2.62
C VAL A 12 -1.28 -10.46 -1.13
N PRO A 13 -1.14 -11.46 -0.25
CA PRO A 13 -1.31 -11.26 1.19
C PRO A 13 -0.40 -10.17 1.74
N VAL A 14 -0.93 -9.32 2.62
CA VAL A 14 -0.19 -8.22 3.25
C VAL A 14 1.10 -8.67 3.97
N ALA A 15 1.15 -9.94 4.39
CA ALA A 15 2.33 -10.57 4.97
C ALA A 15 3.56 -10.53 4.04
N HIS A 16 3.37 -10.60 2.72
CA HIS A 16 4.46 -10.46 1.76
C HIS A 16 5.07 -9.06 1.82
N GLY A 17 4.22 -8.04 1.95
CA GLY A 17 4.69 -6.67 2.06
C GLY A 17 5.49 -6.42 3.33
N ARG A 18 5.00 -6.93 4.47
CA ARG A 18 5.71 -6.91 5.76
C ARG A 18 7.05 -7.66 5.71
N TYR A 19 7.09 -8.81 5.01
CA TYR A 19 8.32 -9.58 4.82
C TYR A 19 9.36 -8.78 4.03
N LEU A 20 8.96 -8.13 2.93
CA LEU A 20 9.85 -7.32 2.10
C LEU A 20 10.37 -6.07 2.83
N ASP A 21 9.54 -5.40 3.64
CA ASP A 21 10.00 -4.29 4.49
C ASP A 21 11.07 -4.76 5.47
N ARG A 22 10.83 -5.88 6.17
CA ARG A 22 11.81 -6.46 7.10
C ARG A 22 13.12 -6.80 6.41
N LEU A 23 13.06 -7.56 5.32
CA LEU A 23 14.25 -7.97 4.56
C LEU A 23 15.01 -6.74 4.01
N GLY A 24 14.30 -5.75 3.48
CA GLY A 24 14.89 -4.52 2.99
C GLY A 24 15.67 -3.77 4.09
N ARG A 25 15.09 -3.63 5.29
CA ARG A 25 15.77 -3.03 6.45
C ARG A 25 17.00 -3.83 6.89
N GLU A 26 16.89 -5.16 6.95
CA GLU A 26 18.01 -6.06 7.29
C GLU A 26 19.19 -5.91 6.31
N LEU A 27 18.89 -5.66 5.03
CA LEU A 27 19.89 -5.44 3.98
C LEU A 27 20.37 -3.97 3.87
N GLY A 28 19.95 -3.09 4.78
CA GLY A 28 20.33 -1.67 4.78
C GLY A 28 19.64 -0.82 3.70
N ALA A 29 18.56 -1.30 3.09
CA ALA A 29 17.79 -0.54 2.13
C ALA A 29 16.90 0.51 2.84
N ASN A 30 16.83 1.70 2.26
CA ASN A 30 15.90 2.74 2.71
C ASN A 30 14.49 2.45 2.18
N VAL A 31 13.68 1.74 2.98
CA VAL A 31 12.30 1.35 2.65
C VAL A 31 11.29 2.13 3.49
N THR A 32 10.30 2.73 2.80
CA THR A 32 9.07 3.22 3.41
C THR A 32 7.95 2.26 3.03
N TYR A 33 7.44 1.52 4.01
CA TYR A 33 6.33 0.60 3.85
C TYR A 33 5.04 1.20 4.43
N ILE A 34 3.97 1.22 3.63
CA ILE A 34 2.65 1.71 4.01
C ILE A 34 1.63 0.59 3.79
N GLU A 35 1.02 0.16 4.89
CA GLU A 35 -0.13 -0.75 4.85
C GLU A 35 -1.42 0.07 4.85
N ILE A 36 -2.22 -0.09 3.80
CA ILE A 36 -3.47 0.64 3.64
C ILE A 36 -4.61 -0.25 4.16
N LYS A 37 -5.35 0.29 5.13
CA LYS A 37 -6.45 -0.42 5.79
C LYS A 37 -7.67 -0.52 4.88
N ASN A 38 -8.42 -1.62 5.02
CA ASN A 38 -9.64 -1.88 4.24
C ASN A 38 -9.47 -1.79 2.71
N SER A 39 -8.27 -2.01 2.17
CA SER A 39 -8.02 -2.01 0.74
C SER A 39 -7.60 -3.37 0.22
N GLY A 40 -8.01 -3.65 -1.02
CA GLY A 40 -7.75 -4.90 -1.73
C GLY A 40 -6.60 -4.80 -2.75
N HIS A 41 -6.57 -5.78 -3.65
CA HIS A 41 -5.54 -5.85 -4.69
C HIS A 41 -5.54 -4.64 -5.61
N GLY A 42 -4.35 -4.11 -5.89
CA GLY A 42 -4.18 -2.92 -6.73
C GLY A 42 -4.77 -1.65 -6.12
N LEU A 43 -5.17 -1.67 -4.84
CA LEU A 43 -5.81 -0.55 -4.16
C LEU A 43 -7.02 -0.01 -4.94
N LYS A 44 -7.74 -0.91 -5.61
CA LYS A 44 -8.91 -0.61 -6.46
C LYS A 44 -9.94 0.24 -5.72
N LEU A 45 -10.71 1.01 -6.47
CA LEU A 45 -11.68 1.96 -5.96
C LEU A 45 -13.04 1.32 -5.68
N ALA A 46 -13.86 2.00 -4.88
CA ALA A 46 -15.23 1.58 -4.60
C ALA A 46 -16.03 1.41 -5.91
N GLY A 47 -16.58 0.21 -6.13
CA GLY A 47 -17.37 -0.11 -7.33
C GLY A 47 -16.67 -0.95 -8.39
N ASP A 48 -15.37 -1.21 -8.26
CA ASP A 48 -14.67 -2.15 -9.15
C ASP A 48 -15.09 -3.60 -8.86
N ALA A 49 -15.38 -4.36 -9.92
CA ALA A 49 -16.11 -5.63 -9.91
C ALA A 49 -15.46 -6.83 -9.15
N ASP A 50 -14.36 -6.64 -8.43
CA ASP A 50 -13.57 -7.72 -7.79
C ASP A 50 -13.65 -7.75 -6.25
N GLY A 51 -14.72 -7.20 -5.65
CA GLY A 51 -15.06 -7.49 -4.26
C GLY A 51 -14.67 -6.42 -3.24
N GLY A 52 -15.55 -5.42 -3.12
CA GLY A 52 -16.25 -5.17 -1.87
C GLY A 52 -15.58 -4.34 -0.77
N LEU A 53 -14.30 -4.03 -0.84
CA LEU A 53 -13.66 -3.12 0.10
C LEU A 53 -12.67 -2.23 -0.61
N SER A 54 -13.01 -0.95 -0.68
CA SER A 54 -12.23 -0.05 -1.49
C SER A 54 -12.45 1.39 -1.06
N LEU A 55 -11.31 2.05 -0.85
CA LEU A 55 -11.22 3.48 -0.64
C LEU A 55 -12.01 4.19 -1.75
N THR A 56 -12.66 5.29 -1.40
CA THR A 56 -13.07 6.25 -2.41
C THR A 56 -11.84 6.73 -3.19
N GLN A 57 -12.04 7.22 -4.41
CA GLN A 57 -10.96 7.82 -5.20
C GLN A 57 -10.22 8.89 -4.40
N GLU A 58 -10.96 9.75 -3.70
CA GLU A 58 -10.41 10.82 -2.88
C GLU A 58 -9.55 10.30 -1.73
N GLU A 59 -10.00 9.26 -1.02
CA GLU A 59 -9.22 8.65 0.06
C GLU A 59 -7.93 8.00 -0.47
N PHE A 60 -8.02 7.29 -1.60
CA PHE A 60 -6.86 6.69 -2.25
C PHE A 60 -5.84 7.74 -2.68
N GLU A 61 -6.30 8.78 -3.41
CA GLU A 61 -5.46 9.87 -3.89
C GLU A 61 -4.80 10.60 -2.72
N LYS A 62 -5.56 10.95 -1.68
CA LYS A 62 -5.03 11.64 -0.50
C LYS A 62 -3.93 10.82 0.18
N ILE A 63 -4.18 9.54 0.46
CA ILE A 63 -3.21 8.67 1.14
C ILE A 63 -1.95 8.50 0.27
N CYS A 64 -2.12 8.15 -1.00
CA CYS A 64 -0.98 7.84 -1.87
C CYS A 64 -0.16 9.09 -2.17
N ILE A 65 -0.79 10.20 -2.56
CA ILE A 65 -0.10 11.45 -2.91
C ILE A 65 0.64 12.00 -1.71
N GLU A 66 0.03 12.02 -0.52
CA GLU A 66 0.68 12.51 0.70
C GLU A 66 1.97 11.71 1.00
N HIS A 67 1.90 10.38 0.92
CA HIS A 67 3.07 9.54 1.16
C HIS A 67 4.13 9.64 0.07
N ILE A 68 3.73 9.77 -1.20
CA ILE A 68 4.65 9.95 -2.33
C ILE A 68 5.40 11.29 -2.19
N LEU A 69 4.70 12.39 -1.96
CA LEU A 69 5.31 13.71 -1.81
C LEU A 69 6.27 13.75 -0.61
N LYS A 70 5.86 13.18 0.53
CA LYS A 70 6.73 13.05 1.71
C LYS A 70 7.94 12.17 1.45
N TRP A 71 7.85 11.16 0.59
CA TRP A 71 8.96 10.28 0.27
C TRP A 71 9.95 10.93 -0.69
N ILE A 72 9.47 11.67 -1.70
CA ILE A 72 10.33 12.39 -2.66
C ILE A 72 11.08 13.55 -2.01
N ALA A 73 10.49 14.20 -1.00
CA ALA A 73 11.10 15.33 -0.29
C ALA A 73 12.21 14.94 0.72
N ARG A 74 12.55 13.65 0.84
CA ARG A 74 13.57 13.13 1.78
C ARG A 74 14.97 13.06 1.18
#